data_AF-A0A2N5YKM5-F1
#
_entry.id   AF-A0A2N5YKM5-F1
#
_cell.length_a   1.000
_cell.length_b   1.000
_cell.length_c   1.000
_cell.angle_alpha   90.00
_cell.angle_beta   90.00
_cell.angle_gamma   90.00
#
_symmetry.space_group_name_H-M   'P 1'
#
loop_
_entity.id
_entity.type
_entity.pdbx_description
1 polymer ?
#
loop_
_entity_poly.entity_id
_entity_poly.type
_entity_poly.pdbx_seq_one_letter_code
_entity_poly.pdbx_strand_id
1 'polypeptide(L)'
;MFVAAALFAQSPVDVELQFSNAFVSEDLQHISYSLKNCSPKILPAFTSVLFVGYKKFISSQDASHCQFYPSCSVYATDAIEKYGFVIGVFTALDRLSRCNTFGEKNYPKYKNTGLYYDPVADN
;
A
#
# COMPACT_ATOMS: atom_id res chain seq x y z
N MET A 1 -36.36 -21.41 -21.58
CA MET A 1 -35.91 -22.76 -21.99
C MET A 1 -34.61 -22.55 -22.75
N PHE A 2 -33.48 -22.59 -22.04
CA PHE A 2 -32.51 -23.70 -22.12
C PHE A 2 -32.11 -24.02 -23.56
N VAL A 3 -30.95 -23.51 -24.01
CA VAL A 3 -29.92 -24.37 -24.60
C VAL A 3 -28.56 -23.79 -24.20
N ALA A 4 -27.74 -24.66 -23.61
CA ALA A 4 -26.41 -24.39 -23.13
C ALA A 4 -25.36 -24.79 -24.17
N ALA A 5 -24.22 -24.12 -24.04
CA ALA A 5 -22.86 -24.63 -24.10
C ALA A 5 -22.23 -25.05 -25.45
N ALA A 6 -21.06 -24.41 -25.63
CA ALA A 6 -19.84 -24.89 -26.26
C ALA A 6 -19.84 -25.01 -27.78
N LEU A 7 -18.96 -24.24 -28.43
CA LEU A 7 -17.72 -24.79 -28.97
C LEU A 7 -16.79 -23.65 -29.51
N PHE A 8 -15.49 -23.90 -29.36
CA PHE A 8 -14.33 -23.29 -30.05
C PHE A 8 -13.74 -21.95 -29.54
N ALA A 9 -12.81 -22.11 -28.59
CA ALA A 9 -11.44 -21.61 -28.60
C ALA A 9 -11.08 -20.36 -29.44
N GLN A 10 -10.60 -19.30 -28.77
CA GLN A 10 -9.66 -18.32 -29.34
C GLN A 10 -8.96 -17.48 -28.25
N SER A 11 -7.63 -17.64 -28.16
CA SER A 11 -6.62 -16.70 -27.62
C SER A 11 -6.25 -16.73 -26.11
N PRO A 12 -4.94 -16.75 -25.76
CA PRO A 12 -4.45 -16.66 -24.38
C PRO A 12 -4.56 -15.25 -23.75
N VAL A 13 -5.24 -14.30 -24.42
CA VAL A 13 -5.36 -12.90 -24.00
C VAL A 13 -6.48 -12.70 -22.97
N ASP A 14 -7.40 -13.67 -22.84
CA ASP A 14 -8.56 -13.56 -21.95
C ASP A 14 -8.23 -13.87 -20.47
N VAL A 15 -7.13 -14.58 -20.21
CA VAL A 15 -6.70 -14.94 -18.84
C VAL A 15 -6.20 -13.71 -18.08
N GLU A 16 -5.54 -12.76 -18.76
CA GLU A 16 -5.11 -11.48 -18.18
C GLU A 16 -6.30 -10.56 -17.88
N LEU A 17 -7.30 -10.55 -18.77
CA LEU A 17 -8.49 -9.69 -18.66
C LEU A 17 -9.54 -10.22 -17.68
N GLN A 18 -9.59 -11.52 -17.40
CA GLN A 18 -10.40 -12.05 -16.31
C GLN A 18 -9.75 -11.80 -14.95
N PHE A 19 -8.42 -11.87 -14.85
CA PHE A 19 -7.71 -11.60 -13.59
C PHE A 19 -7.79 -10.10 -13.22
N SER A 20 -7.65 -9.20 -14.20
CA SER A 20 -7.77 -7.76 -13.96
C SER A 20 -9.21 -7.33 -13.61
N ASN A 21 -10.22 -7.93 -14.24
CA ASN A 21 -11.61 -7.53 -14.02
C ASN A 21 -12.26 -8.23 -12.82
N ALA A 22 -11.80 -9.42 -12.41
CA ALA A 22 -12.27 -10.07 -11.19
C ALA A 22 -11.70 -9.41 -9.91
N PHE A 23 -10.49 -8.87 -9.96
CA PHE A 23 -9.87 -8.18 -8.82
C PHE A 23 -10.41 -6.75 -8.62
N VAL A 24 -10.88 -6.08 -9.68
CA VAL A 24 -11.21 -4.64 -9.63
C VAL A 24 -12.70 -4.34 -9.41
N SER A 25 -13.62 -5.30 -9.60
CA SER A 25 -15.06 -5.03 -9.49
C SER A 25 -15.72 -5.25 -8.12
N GLU A 26 -15.12 -6.00 -7.19
CA GLU A 26 -15.68 -6.14 -5.82
C GLU A 26 -15.09 -5.13 -4.81
N ASP A 27 -13.83 -4.73 -4.97
CA ASP A 27 -13.13 -3.90 -3.96
C ASP A 27 -13.43 -2.40 -4.06
N LEU A 28 -13.67 -1.83 -5.24
CA LEU A 28 -13.82 -0.37 -5.38
C LEU A 28 -15.15 0.19 -4.83
N GLN A 29 -16.26 -0.56 -4.85
CA GLN A 29 -17.49 -0.11 -4.20
C GLN A 29 -17.45 -0.34 -2.68
N HIS A 30 -16.81 -1.42 -2.21
CA HIS A 30 -16.69 -1.75 -0.78
C HIS A 30 -15.74 -0.80 -0.02
N ILE A 31 -14.60 -0.40 -0.63
CA ILE A 31 -13.68 0.59 -0.06
C ILE A 31 -14.36 1.97 0.06
N SER A 32 -15.15 2.36 -0.95
CA SER A 32 -15.89 3.63 -0.94
C SER A 32 -17.02 3.69 0.10
N TYR A 33 -17.60 2.53 0.47
CA TYR A 33 -18.67 2.41 1.46
C TYR A 33 -18.12 2.43 2.91
N SER A 34 -16.97 1.79 3.16
CA SER A 34 -16.37 1.70 4.50
C SER A 34 -15.91 3.06 5.07
N LEU A 35 -15.46 3.98 4.22
CA LEU A 35 -15.02 5.31 4.65
C LEU A 35 -16.16 6.28 5.03
N LYS A 36 -17.40 6.02 4.61
CA LYS A 36 -18.54 6.91 4.92
C LYS A 36 -19.21 6.64 6.26
N ASN A 37 -18.95 5.50 6.90
CA ASN A 37 -19.73 5.02 8.05
C ASN A 37 -18.94 4.93 9.37
N CYS A 38 -17.97 5.83 9.57
CA CYS A 38 -17.19 5.89 10.81
C CYS A 38 -17.52 7.16 11.62
N SER A 39 -18.77 7.30 12.06
CA SER A 39 -19.13 8.21 13.15
C SER A 39 -19.64 7.41 14.34
N PRO A 40 -18.79 7.04 15.30
CA PRO A 40 -19.28 6.56 16.57
C PRO A 40 -19.59 7.77 17.46
N LYS A 41 -20.83 8.26 17.37
CA LYS A 41 -21.42 8.99 18.50
C LYS A 41 -21.70 7.97 19.60
N ILE A 42 -21.10 8.20 20.77
CA ILE A 42 -21.03 7.36 21.99
C ILE A 42 -19.83 6.41 21.97
N LEU A 43 -18.67 6.95 22.36
CA LEU A 43 -17.47 6.20 22.67
C LEU A 43 -17.13 6.46 24.16
N PRO A 44 -17.05 5.45 25.05
CA PRO A 44 -16.68 5.67 26.45
C PRO A 44 -15.32 6.36 26.55
N ALA A 45 -15.11 7.16 27.60
CA ALA A 45 -13.90 7.97 27.78
C ALA A 45 -12.60 7.15 27.61
N PHE A 46 -12.61 5.88 28.06
CA PHE A 46 -11.49 4.95 27.91
C PHE A 46 -11.11 4.67 26.45
N THR A 47 -12.09 4.34 25.60
CA THR A 47 -11.86 4.06 24.19
C THR A 47 -11.49 5.32 23.39
N SER A 48 -12.00 6.48 23.80
CA SER A 48 -11.57 7.77 23.21
C SER A 48 -10.10 8.07 23.52
N VAL A 49 -9.66 7.85 24.76
CA VAL A 49 -8.25 8.00 25.15
C VAL A 49 -7.35 7.02 24.41
N LEU A 50 -7.77 5.76 24.29
CA LEU A 50 -7.01 4.74 23.55
C LEU A 50 -6.92 5.07 22.05
N PHE A 51 -8.02 5.53 21.46
CA PHE A 51 -8.07 5.96 20.06
C PHE A 51 -7.23 7.21 19.80
N VAL A 52 -7.25 8.20 20.70
CA VAL A 52 -6.42 9.41 20.58
C VAL A 52 -4.94 9.07 20.78
N GLY A 53 -4.62 8.15 21.69
CA GLY A 53 -3.26 7.60 21.84
C GLY A 53 -2.80 6.95 20.54
N TYR A 54 -3.54 5.96 20.05
CA TYR A 54 -3.27 5.28 18.78
C TYR A 54 -3.12 6.27 17.62
N LYS A 55 -4.08 7.20 17.46
CA LYS A 55 -4.02 8.24 16.43
C LYS A 55 -2.78 9.10 16.60
N LYS A 56 -2.40 9.54 17.80
CA LYS A 56 -1.20 10.37 17.97
C LYS A 56 0.10 9.62 17.63
N PHE A 57 0.19 8.33 17.95
CA PHE A 57 1.37 7.50 17.67
C PHE A 57 1.46 7.06 16.20
N ILE A 58 0.32 6.72 15.58
CA ILE A 58 0.26 6.26 14.18
C ILE A 58 0.13 7.44 13.20
N SER A 59 -0.68 8.45 13.51
CA SER A 59 -0.83 9.66 12.66
C SER A 59 0.46 10.47 12.54
N SER A 60 1.42 10.31 13.47
CA SER A 60 2.76 10.87 13.30
C SER A 60 3.50 10.26 12.11
N GLN A 61 3.13 9.05 11.66
CA GLN A 61 3.67 8.39 10.47
C GLN A 61 2.92 8.82 9.20
N ASP A 62 1.63 9.19 9.33
CA ASP A 62 0.80 9.65 8.19
C ASP A 62 1.07 11.11 7.77
N ALA A 63 1.64 11.94 8.65
CA ALA A 63 1.92 13.36 8.36
C ALA A 63 3.29 13.61 7.73
N SER A 64 4.18 12.62 7.70
CA SER A 64 5.53 12.75 7.14
C SER A 64 5.52 12.40 5.66
N HIS A 65 5.83 13.40 4.81
CA HIS A 65 6.30 13.12 3.45
C HIS A 65 7.39 12.05 3.50
N CYS A 66 7.37 11.12 2.55
CA CYS A 66 8.38 10.07 2.47
C CYS A 66 9.78 10.70 2.51
N GLN A 67 10.60 10.28 3.47
CA GLN A 67 11.92 10.88 3.71
C GLN A 67 12.98 10.35 2.72
N PHE A 68 12.63 9.28 2.00
CA PHE A 68 13.45 8.65 0.98
C PHE A 68 13.03 8.98 -0.46
N TYR A 69 13.99 8.89 -1.36
CA TYR A 69 13.85 8.87 -2.81
C TYR A 69 14.43 7.56 -3.37
N PRO A 70 13.67 6.80 -4.18
CA PRO A 70 12.26 7.00 -4.55
C PRO A 70 11.30 6.84 -3.36
N SER A 71 10.05 7.29 -3.52
CA SER A 71 9.04 7.19 -2.46
C SER A 71 8.75 5.73 -2.08
N CYS A 72 8.33 5.46 -0.85
CA CYS A 72 8.02 4.10 -0.37
C CYS A 72 6.99 3.37 -1.25
N SER A 73 6.03 4.08 -1.84
CA SER A 73 5.07 3.53 -2.80
C SER A 73 5.74 3.04 -4.09
N VAL A 74 6.63 3.85 -4.67
CA VAL A 74 7.39 3.49 -5.88
C VAL A 74 8.36 2.36 -5.56
N TYR A 75 9.06 2.43 -4.42
CA TYR A 75 9.93 1.36 -3.95
C TYR A 75 9.17 0.03 -3.76
N ALA A 76 7.94 0.07 -3.25
CA ALA A 76 7.14 -1.14 -3.09
C ALA A 76 6.80 -1.79 -4.43
N THR A 77 6.41 -0.99 -5.43
CA THR A 77 6.19 -1.48 -6.80
C THR A 77 7.46 -2.06 -7.38
N ASP A 78 8.57 -1.33 -7.33
CA ASP A 78 9.88 -1.76 -7.83
C ASP A 78 10.37 -3.05 -7.12
N ALA A 79 10.13 -3.19 -5.82
CA ALA A 79 10.52 -4.36 -5.03
C ALA A 79 9.68 -5.59 -5.39
N ILE A 80 8.37 -5.41 -5.63
CA ILE A 80 7.49 -6.49 -6.07
C ILE A 80 7.86 -6.93 -7.49
N GLU A 81 8.17 -6.00 -8.38
CA GLU A 81 8.62 -6.32 -9.74
C GLU A 81 9.96 -7.06 -9.76
N LYS A 82 10.91 -6.67 -8.90
CA LYS A 82 12.26 -7.28 -8.84
C LYS A 82 12.31 -8.61 -8.10
N TYR A 83 11.64 -8.71 -6.94
CA TYR A 83 11.78 -9.85 -6.02
C TYR A 83 10.54 -10.77 -5.97
N GLY A 84 9.46 -10.39 -6.65
CA GLY A 84 8.16 -11.07 -6.58
C GLY A 84 7.34 -10.64 -5.37
N PHE A 85 6.06 -11.01 -5.34
CA PHE A 85 5.07 -10.48 -4.39
C PHE A 85 5.48 -10.65 -2.92
N VAL A 86 5.83 -11.88 -2.52
CA VAL A 86 6.10 -12.18 -1.10
C VAL A 86 7.35 -11.45 -0.61
N ILE A 87 8.47 -11.59 -1.31
CA ILE A 87 9.74 -10.98 -0.92
C ILE A 87 9.66 -9.45 -1.07
N GLY A 88 9.08 -8.96 -2.17
CA GLY A 88 8.90 -7.53 -2.42
C GLY A 88 8.06 -6.84 -1.35
N VAL A 89 7.00 -7.48 -0.85
CA VAL A 89 6.20 -6.95 0.27
C VAL A 89 7.02 -6.89 1.55
N PHE A 90 7.79 -7.93 1.91
CA PHE A 90 8.65 -7.90 3.09
C PHE A 90 9.72 -6.79 3.00
N THR A 91 10.37 -6.66 1.84
CA THR A 91 11.38 -5.62 1.58
C THR A 91 10.77 -4.21 1.61
N ALA A 92 9.54 -4.03 1.13
CA ALA A 92 8.82 -2.76 1.20
C ALA A 92 8.40 -2.39 2.62
N LEU A 93 7.93 -3.37 3.42
CA LEU A 93 7.55 -3.17 4.81
C LEU A 93 8.75 -2.81 5.69
N ASP A 94 9.89 -3.46 5.46
CA ASP A 94 11.15 -3.12 6.12
C ASP A 94 11.52 -1.65 5.85
N ARG A 95 11.44 -1.18 4.60
CA ARG A 95 11.66 0.24 4.29
C ARG A 95 10.63 1.17 4.91
N LEU A 96 9.35 0.79 4.91
CA LEU A 96 8.28 1.60 5.51
C LEU A 96 8.51 1.78 7.02
N SER A 97 9.05 0.78 7.70
CA SER A 97 9.39 0.87 9.13
C SER A 97 10.49 1.93 9.41
N ARG A 98 11.41 2.13 8.46
CA ARG A 98 12.48 3.13 8.54
C ARG A 98 12.01 4.54 8.17
N CYS A 99 11.01 4.64 7.30
CA CYS A 99 10.43 5.90 6.83
C CYS A 99 9.59 6.58 7.93
N ASN A 100 10.25 7.12 8.94
CA ASN A 100 9.65 7.87 10.03
C ASN A 100 10.58 9.01 10.47
N THR A 101 10.04 10.03 11.15
CA THR A 101 10.81 11.23 11.58
C THR A 101 12.02 10.92 12.46
N PHE A 102 12.04 9.77 13.14
CA PHE A 102 13.15 9.33 13.99
C PHE A 102 14.17 8.44 13.26
N GLY A 103 13.90 8.14 11.99
CA GLY A 103 14.37 6.95 11.32
C GLY A 103 15.62 7.09 10.47
N GLU A 104 16.18 8.28 10.19
CA GLU A 104 17.22 8.34 9.14
C GLU A 104 18.37 9.29 9.48
N LYS A 105 19.52 8.72 9.89
CA LYS A 105 20.80 9.45 9.98
C LYS A 105 21.94 8.84 9.16
N ASN A 106 21.76 7.65 8.55
CA ASN A 106 22.86 6.89 7.95
C ASN A 106 22.74 6.64 6.42
N TYR A 107 21.79 7.26 5.72
CA TYR A 107 21.66 7.11 4.27
C TYR A 107 22.29 8.30 3.51
N PRO A 108 22.78 8.11 2.27
CA PRO A 108 23.25 9.21 1.44
C PRO A 108 22.07 10.14 1.09
N LYS A 109 22.33 11.45 0.94
CA LYS A 109 21.28 12.40 0.53
C LYS A 109 21.12 12.40 -0.98
N TYR A 110 19.87 12.42 -1.45
CA TYR A 110 19.53 12.63 -2.84
C TYR A 110 19.65 14.13 -3.18
N LYS A 111 20.66 14.48 -3.98
CA LYS A 111 20.86 15.82 -4.55
C LYS A 111 20.72 16.95 -3.50
N ASN A 112 20.11 18.07 -3.88
CA ASN A 112 19.82 19.23 -3.02
C ASN A 112 18.41 19.19 -2.40
N THR A 113 17.68 18.09 -2.52
CA THR A 113 16.29 17.95 -2.06
C THR A 113 16.15 17.64 -0.56
N GLY A 114 17.24 17.26 0.12
CA GLY A 114 17.20 16.90 1.54
C GLY A 114 16.62 15.52 1.86
N LEU A 115 16.13 14.80 0.84
CA LEU A 115 15.68 13.40 0.89
C LEU A 115 16.89 12.45 0.99
N TYR A 116 16.68 11.26 1.54
CA TYR A 116 17.66 10.17 1.54
C TYR A 116 17.52 9.32 0.28
N TYR A 117 18.62 8.77 -0.23
CA TYR A 117 18.65 7.95 -1.43
C TYR A 117 18.79 6.47 -1.06
N ASP A 118 17.84 5.65 -1.50
CA ASP A 118 17.82 4.19 -1.27
C ASP A 118 17.02 3.56 -2.43
N PRO A 119 17.60 3.11 -3.54
CA PRO A 119 16.87 2.40 -4.60
C PRO A 119 16.78 0.90 -4.32
N VAL A 120 15.77 0.22 -4.87
CA VAL A 120 15.65 -1.25 -4.81
C VAL A 120 16.87 -1.96 -5.43
N ALA A 121 17.61 -1.28 -6.31
CA ALA A 121 18.84 -1.82 -6.91
C ALA A 121 19.92 -2.16 -5.87
N ASP A 122 19.98 -1.42 -4.77
CA ASP A 122 21.07 -1.47 -3.77
C ASP A 122 20.76 -2.36 -2.55
N ASN A 123 19.55 -2.93 -2.47
CA ASN A 123 19.12 -3.89 -1.42
C ASN A 123 19.31 -5.32 -1.89
#